data_AF-A0A4Q3H308-F1
#
_entry.id   AF-A0A4Q3H308-F1
#
_cell.length_a   1.000
_cell.length_b   1.000
_cell.length_c   1.000
_cell.angle_alpha   90.00
_cell.angle_beta   90.00
_cell.angle_gamma   90.00
#
_symmetry.space_group_name_H-M   'P 1'
#
loop_
_entity.id
_entity.type
_entity.pdbx_description
1 polymer ?
#
loop_
_entity_poly.entity_id
_entity_poly.type
_entity_poly.pdbx_seq_one_letter_code
_entity_poly.pdbx_strand_id
1 'polypeptide(L)' 'MAIAAIAALSTVSMAAAADFEVHMLNKGKNGAMVFEPGLTKVAPGDTVTFVPTDKSH' A
#
# COMPACT_ATOMS: atom_id res chain seq x y z
N MET A 1 -18.07 -3.78 48.60
CA MET A 1 -17.16 -3.88 47.45
C MET A 1 -18.00 -4.08 46.21
N ALA A 2 -18.25 -3.00 45.46
CA ALA A 2 -18.99 -3.09 44.21
C ALA A 2 -17.97 -3.26 43.08
N ILE A 3 -17.90 -4.46 42.51
CA ILE A 3 -17.06 -4.77 41.35
C ILE A 3 -17.81 -4.20 40.14
N ALA A 4 -17.45 -2.98 39.73
CA ALA A 4 -17.93 -2.39 38.50
C ALA A 4 -17.22 -3.07 37.32
N ALA A 5 -17.97 -3.89 36.57
CA ALA A 5 -17.50 -4.55 35.36
C ALA A 5 -17.18 -3.52 34.28
N ILE A 6 -15.91 -3.41 33.91
CA ILE A 6 -15.45 -2.61 32.78
C ILE A 6 -15.68 -3.44 31.52
N ALA A 7 -16.77 -3.18 30.80
CA ALA A 7 -16.95 -3.68 29.45
C ALA A 7 -16.03 -2.88 28.52
N ALA A 8 -14.83 -3.40 28.25
CA ALA A 8 -13.95 -2.87 27.22
C ALA A 8 -14.58 -3.17 25.84
N LEU A 9 -15.33 -2.21 25.30
CA LEU A 9 -15.71 -2.20 23.89
C LEU A 9 -14.41 -2.10 23.07
N SER A 10 -13.96 -3.24 22.53
CA SER A 10 -12.90 -3.25 21.53
C SER A 10 -13.47 -2.65 20.25
N THR A 11 -13.03 -1.44 19.91
CA THR A 11 -13.33 -0.86 18.61
C THR A 11 -12.59 -1.69 17.56
N VAL A 12 -13.33 -2.49 16.80
CA VAL A 12 -12.83 -3.11 15.57
C VAL A 12 -12.51 -1.97 14.61
N SER A 13 -11.24 -1.62 14.49
CA SER A 13 -10.77 -0.71 13.45
C SER A 13 -10.87 -1.44 12.12
N MET A 14 -11.79 -1.02 11.25
CA MET A 14 -11.80 -1.46 9.87
C MET A 14 -10.55 -0.86 9.19
N ALA A 15 -9.54 -1.68 8.93
CA ALA A 15 -8.38 -1.24 8.16
C ALA A 15 -8.83 -1.02 6.71
N ALA A 16 -8.76 0.23 6.24
CA ALA A 16 -8.99 0.55 4.84
C ALA A 16 -7.79 0.07 4.01
N ALA A 17 -8.06 -0.70 2.96
CA ALA A 17 -7.07 -1.01 1.94
C ALA A 17 -6.65 0.27 1.21
N ALA A 18 -5.35 0.45 1.01
CA ALA A 18 -4.79 1.53 0.21
C ALA A 18 -4.44 1.06 -1.20
N ASP A 19 -4.55 1.97 -2.17
CA ASP A 19 -4.16 1.74 -3.55
C ASP A 19 -2.83 2.46 -3.84
N PHE A 20 -1.88 1.72 -4.41
CA PHE A 20 -0.57 2.24 -4.79
C PHE A 20 -0.35 2.10 -6.29
N GLU A 21 0.36 3.04 -6.89
CA GLU A 21 0.80 2.96 -8.29
C GLU A 21 2.31 2.81 -8.38
N VAL A 22 2.75 1.93 -9.29
CA VAL A 22 4.16 1.74 -9.64
C VAL A 22 4.30 1.89 -11.15
N HIS A 23 5.06 2.88 -11.56
CA HIS A 23 5.24 3.24 -12.96
C HIS A 23 6.38 2.43 -13.58
N MET A 24 6.12 1.86 -14.75
CA MET A 24 7.12 1.14 -15.55
C MET A 24 7.67 2.10 -16.60
N LEU A 25 8.96 2.42 -16.50
CA LEU A 25 9.64 3.47 -17.25
C LEU A 25 10.85 2.89 -18.00
N ASN A 26 11.02 3.26 -19.26
CA ASN A 26 12.22 2.95 -20.04
C ASN A 26 13.43 3.72 -19.51
N LYS A 27 13.22 4.89 -18.90
CA LYS A 27 14.25 5.68 -18.24
C LYS A 27 13.68 6.39 -17.01
N GLY A 28 14.30 6.19 -15.85
CA GLY A 28 13.96 6.90 -14.62
C GLY A 28 15.21 7.28 -13.82
N LYS A 29 15.01 7.66 -12.56
CA LYS A 29 16.07 8.17 -11.69
C LYS A 29 17.19 7.17 -11.45
N ASN A 30 16.88 5.87 -11.53
CA ASN A 30 17.82 4.78 -11.26
C ASN A 30 18.41 4.15 -12.54
N GLY A 31 18.22 4.76 -13.72
CA GLY A 31 18.78 4.28 -14.99
C GLY A 31 17.72 3.89 -16.01
N ALA A 32 18.06 2.94 -16.89
CA ALA A 32 17.15 2.43 -17.91
C ALA A 32 16.34 1.23 -17.40
N MET A 33 15.09 1.10 -17.86
CA MET A 33 14.14 0.02 -17.52
C MET A 33 13.89 -0.10 -16.01
N VAL A 34 13.15 0.85 -15.44
CA VAL A 34 12.94 0.97 -13.98
C VAL A 34 11.47 1.01 -13.59
N PHE A 35 11.21 0.56 -12.37
CA PHE A 35 9.95 0.74 -11.67
C PHE A 35 10.05 1.90 -10.70
N GLU A 36 9.09 2.83 -10.72
CA GLU A 36 9.04 3.97 -9.79
C GLU A 36 7.68 4.05 -9.08
N PRO A 37 7.64 4.05 -7.73
CA PRO A 37 8.78 3.95 -6.81
C PRO A 37 9.43 2.55 -6.84
N GLY A 38 10.76 2.50 -6.65
CA GLY A 38 11.51 1.24 -6.64
C GLY A 38 11.29 0.37 -5.39
N LEU A 39 10.59 0.90 -4.39
CA LEU A 39 10.17 0.20 -3.18
C LEU A 39 8.80 0.71 -2.76
N THR A 40 7.80 -0.17 -2.78
CA THR A 40 6.45 0.13 -2.28
C THR A 40 6.17 -0.75 -1.08
N LYS A 41 6.03 -0.14 0.10
CA LYS A 41 5.65 -0.85 1.32
C LYS A 41 4.12 -0.89 1.41
N VAL A 42 3.57 -2.10 1.52
CA VAL A 42 2.12 -2.34 1.58
C VAL A 42 1.74 -3.14 2.83
N ALA A 43 0.50 -3.01 3.24
CA ALA A 43 -0.15 -3.81 4.28
C ALA A 43 -1.11 -4.85 3.67
N PRO A 44 -1.53 -5.88 4.41
CA PRO A 44 -2.54 -6.82 3.94
C PRO A 44 -3.84 -6.10 3.57
N GLY A 45 -4.34 -6.38 2.36
CA GLY A 45 -5.55 -5.76 1.81
C GLY A 45 -5.27 -4.65 0.79
N ASP A 46 -4.07 -4.06 0.80
CA ASP A 46 -3.69 -3.03 -0.16
C ASP A 46 -3.53 -3.58 -1.59
N THR A 47 -3.64 -2.69 -2.57
CA THR A 47 -3.42 -3.01 -3.99
C THR A 47 -2.23 -2.25 -4.56
N VAL A 48 -1.54 -2.86 -5.52
CA VAL A 48 -0.46 -2.20 -6.27
C VAL A 48 -0.76 -2.34 -7.76
N THR A 49 -0.96 -1.20 -8.43
CA THR A 49 -1.18 -1.13 -9.86
C THR A 49 0.12 -0.80 -10.57
N PHE A 50 0.58 -1.71 -11.43
CA PHE A 50 1.73 -1.47 -12.28
C PHE A 50 1.28 -0.76 -13.56
N VAL A 51 1.66 0.52 -13.69
CA VAL A 51 1.24 1.39 -14.78
C VAL A 51 2.31 1.41 -15.86
N PRO A 52 2.07 0.81 -17.06
CA PRO A 52 2.99 0.90 -18.20
C PRO A 52 2.99 2.33 -18.74
N THR A 53 3.86 3.17 -18.16
CA THR A 53 3.93 4.58 -18.53
C THR A 53 4.64 4.73 -19.87
N ASP A 54 5.67 3.92 -20.11
CA ASP A 54 6.29 3.78 -21.41
C ASP A 54 5.82 2.52 -22.15
N LYS A 55 5.70 2.59 -23.47
CA LYS A 55 5.33 1.43 -24.31
C LYS A 55 6.42 0.35 -24.27
N SER A 56 5.98 -0.91 -24.28
CA SER A 56 6.81 -2.13 -24.31
C SER A 56 7.42 -2.59 -22.96
N HIS A 57 6.84 -2.17 -21.83
CA HIS A 57 6.99 -2.87 -20.54
C HIS A 57 6.04 -4.06 -20.41
#